data_AF-A0A6L8AD82-F1
#
_entry.id   AF-A0A6L8AD82-F1
#
_cell.length_a   1.000
_cell.length_b   1.000
_cell.length_c   1.000
_cell.angle_alpha   90.00
_cell.angle_beta   90.00
_cell.angle_gamma   90.00
#
_symmetry.space_group_name_H-M   'P 1'
#
loop_
_entity.id
_entity.type
_entity.pdbx_description
1 polymer ?
#
loop_
_entity_poly.entity_id
_entity_poly.type
_entity_poly.pdbx_seq_one_letter_code
_entity_poly.pdbx_strand_id
1 'polypeptide(L)'
;MPLVSVNAVLRRPSALLLLPEETRSFGAILKREIWWFSLIPPIFLFVGTHFFGWRIGAEEPIYFEWPVLLSICAFYYVLLFGGLLILSLLSRWMAPTYSTTEDLGSHLTVIITSAAPLFL
;
A
#
# COMPACT_ATOMS: atom_id res chain seq x y z
N MET A 1 19.61 18.48 -2.02
CA MET A 1 18.25 18.25 -2.56
C MET A 1 18.33 18.13 -4.07
N PRO A 2 18.37 16.92 -4.66
CA PRO A 2 18.12 16.75 -6.09
C PRO A 2 16.68 16.28 -6.29
N LEU A 3 15.95 16.96 -7.18
CA LEU A 3 14.65 16.52 -7.65
C LEU A 3 14.90 15.24 -8.47
N VAL A 4 14.65 14.09 -7.87
CA VAL A 4 14.65 12.82 -8.59
C VAL A 4 13.50 12.89 -9.59
N SER A 5 13.85 13.01 -10.87
CA SER A 5 12.89 13.00 -11.98
C SER A 5 12.08 11.71 -11.94
N VAL A 6 10.77 11.82 -11.77
CA VAL A 6 9.81 10.70 -11.75
C VAL A 6 10.01 9.78 -12.96
N ASN A 7 10.39 10.34 -14.11
CA ASN A 7 10.71 9.61 -15.34
C ASN A 7 11.96 8.71 -15.21
N ALA A 8 12.95 9.12 -14.43
CA ALA A 8 14.16 8.33 -14.17
C ALA A 8 13.87 7.15 -13.21
N VAL A 9 12.97 7.34 -12.24
CA VAL A 9 12.53 6.28 -11.31
C VAL A 9 11.72 5.21 -12.04
N LEU A 10 10.80 5.61 -12.92
CA LEU A 10 10.00 4.69 -13.72
C LEU A 10 10.84 3.83 -14.68
N ARG A 11 11.92 4.39 -15.23
CA ARG A 11 12.81 3.68 -16.18
C ARG A 11 13.86 2.79 -15.50
N ARG A 12 14.18 3.02 -14.23
CA ARG A 12 15.18 2.24 -13.48
C ARG A 12 14.69 2.00 -12.05
N PRO A 13 13.86 0.96 -11.82
CA PRO A 13 13.39 0.65 -10.47
C PRO A 13 14.55 0.29 -9.53
N SER A 14 15.68 -0.22 -10.06
CA SER A 14 16.91 -0.47 -9.30
C SER A 14 17.61 0.80 -8.81
N ALA A 15 17.30 1.98 -9.37
CA ALA A 15 17.84 3.24 -8.86
C ALA A 15 17.28 3.60 -7.48
N LEU A 16 16.10 3.10 -7.12
CA LEU A 16 15.56 3.19 -5.75
C LEU A 16 16.42 2.40 -4.76
N LEU A 17 17.10 1.35 -5.24
CA LEU A 17 18.01 0.57 -4.41
C LEU A 17 19.36 1.28 -4.19
N LEU A 18 19.70 2.30 -4.97
CA LEU A 18 20.97 3.02 -4.83
C LEU A 18 20.83 4.29 -3.98
N LEU A 19 19.63 4.61 -3.49
CA LEU A 19 19.41 5.75 -2.61
C LEU A 19 20.09 5.52 -1.25
N PRO A 20 20.62 6.59 -0.60
CA PRO A 20 21.28 6.48 0.68
C PRO A 20 20.39 5.77 1.71
N GLU A 21 20.96 4.83 2.48
CA GLU A 21 20.23 4.01 3.47
C GLU A 21 19.36 4.83 4.44
N GLU A 22 19.76 6.06 4.74
CA GLU A 22 19.02 7.00 5.59
C GLU A 22 17.59 7.28 5.06
N THR A 23 17.39 7.27 3.74
CA THR A 23 16.07 7.40 3.10
C THR A 23 15.28 6.09 3.01
N ARG A 24 15.95 4.93 3.15
CA ARG A 24 15.34 3.59 3.21
C ARG A 24 14.89 3.18 4.62
N SER A 25 15.06 4.04 5.61
CA SER A 25 14.61 3.77 6.97
C SER A 25 13.13 3.38 6.97
N PHE A 26 12.84 2.17 7.45
CA PHE A 26 11.50 1.60 7.55
C PHE A 26 10.49 2.61 8.10
N GLY A 27 10.85 3.35 9.15
CA GLY A 27 10.00 4.36 9.77
C GLY A 27 9.72 5.58 8.90
N ALA A 28 10.66 5.97 8.03
CA ALA A 28 10.48 7.09 7.10
C ALA A 28 9.55 6.71 5.94
N ILE A 29 9.64 5.49 5.41
CA ILE A 29 8.76 4.96 4.36
C ILE A 29 7.33 4.78 4.90
N LEU A 30 7.20 4.23 6.11
CA LEU A 30 5.91 4.02 6.77
C LEU A 30 5.17 5.35 6.97
N LYS A 31 5.87 6.38 7.45
CA LYS A 31 5.29 7.70 7.69
C LYS A 31 4.97 8.47 6.41
N ARG A 32 5.83 8.40 5.39
CA ARG A 32 5.71 9.26 4.20
C ARG A 32 4.73 8.71 3.17
N GLU A 33 4.85 7.43 2.83
CA GLU A 33 4.13 6.86 1.68
C GLU A 33 2.92 6.04 2.14
N ILE A 34 3.09 5.14 3.11
CA ILE A 34 2.04 4.14 3.41
C ILE A 34 0.82 4.77 4.07
N TRP A 35 1.01 5.70 5.01
CA TRP A 35 -0.11 6.25 5.78
C TRP A 35 -1.15 6.98 4.92
N TRP A 36 -0.71 7.77 3.94
CA TRP A 36 -1.63 8.49 3.06
C TRP A 36 -2.21 7.58 1.98
N PHE A 37 -1.37 6.78 1.29
CA PHE A 37 -1.86 5.91 0.22
C PHE A 37 -2.77 4.79 0.72
N SER A 38 -2.53 4.26 1.93
CA SER A 38 -3.37 3.19 2.52
C SER A 38 -4.75 3.68 2.97
N LEU A 39 -4.93 4.98 3.19
CA LEU A 39 -6.20 5.56 3.68
C LEU A 39 -7.15 5.94 2.53
N ILE A 40 -6.62 6.11 1.32
CA ILE A 40 -7.40 6.47 0.14
C ILE A 40 -8.47 5.40 -0.17
N PRO A 41 -8.14 4.10 -0.27
CA PRO A 41 -9.14 3.07 -0.56
C PRO A 41 -10.29 2.95 0.47
N PRO A 42 -10.05 2.93 1.80
CA PRO A 42 -11.16 2.87 2.77
C PRO A 42 -12.01 4.15 2.76
N ILE A 43 -11.45 5.32 2.45
CA ILE A 43 -12.26 6.55 2.27
C ILE A 43 -13.16 6.43 1.04
N PHE A 44 -12.63 5.98 -0.10
CA PHE A 44 -13.45 5.78 -1.30
C PHE A 44 -14.49 4.68 -1.11
N LEU A 45 -14.15 3.61 -0.39
CA LEU A 45 -15.10 2.58 0.02
C LEU A 45 -16.23 3.19 0.84
N PHE A 46 -15.91 4.02 1.84
CA PHE A 46 -16.88 4.69 2.68
C PHE A 46 -17.82 5.58 1.85
N VAL A 47 -17.26 6.46 1.02
CA VAL A 47 -18.01 7.38 0.15
C VAL A 47 -18.88 6.61 -0.85
N GLY A 48 -18.31 5.63 -1.54
CA GLY A 48 -19.01 4.81 -2.52
C GLY A 48 -20.20 4.08 -1.90
N THR A 49 -19.97 3.46 -0.74
CA THR A 49 -21.01 2.71 -0.02
C THR A 49 -22.10 3.61 0.54
N HIS A 50 -21.74 4.79 1.06
CA HIS A 50 -22.69 5.70 1.70
C HIS A 50 -23.60 6.41 0.68
N PHE A 51 -23.05 6.86 -0.45
CA PHE A 51 -23.82 7.63 -1.44
C PHE A 51 -24.46 6.79 -2.54
N PHE A 52 -23.82 5.71 -2.99
CA PHE A 52 -24.30 4.93 -4.14
C PHE A 52 -24.91 3.59 -3.74
N GLY A 53 -24.54 3.04 -2.58
CA GLY A 53 -24.96 1.71 -2.15
C GLY A 53 -24.36 0.60 -3.02
N TRP A 54 -24.50 -0.65 -2.57
CA TRP A 54 -23.95 -1.81 -3.26
C TRP A 54 -25.05 -2.57 -3.99
N ARG A 55 -24.83 -2.90 -5.28
CA ARG A 55 -25.76 -3.71 -6.07
C ARG A 55 -25.15 -5.10 -6.30
N ILE A 56 -25.17 -5.93 -5.26
CA ILE A 56 -24.69 -7.32 -5.33
C ILE A 56 -25.85 -8.21 -5.77
N GLY A 57 -26.16 -8.20 -7.07
CA GLY A 57 -27.24 -9.04 -7.64
C GLY A 57 -28.67 -8.64 -7.24
N ALA A 58 -28.85 -7.52 -6.56
CA ALA A 58 -30.15 -6.96 -6.19
C ALA A 58 -30.58 -5.84 -7.17
N GLU A 59 -31.89 -5.74 -7.40
CA GLU A 59 -32.45 -4.63 -8.20
C GLU A 59 -32.24 -3.29 -7.50
N GLU A 60 -32.38 -3.24 -6.16
CA GLU A 60 -32.17 -2.04 -5.36
C GLU A 60 -30.79 -1.97 -4.70
N PRO A 61 -30.19 -0.77 -4.53
CA PRO A 61 -28.92 -0.60 -3.84
C PRO A 61 -29.02 -0.92 -2.34
N ILE A 62 -28.09 -1.72 -1.85
CA ILE A 62 -27.96 -2.07 -0.44
C ILE A 62 -27.10 -1.02 0.26
N TYR A 63 -27.66 -0.40 1.30
CA TYR A 63 -26.96 0.53 2.17
C TYR A 63 -26.68 -0.14 3.52
N PHE A 64 -25.53 0.19 4.10
CA PHE A 64 -25.14 -0.29 5.41
C PHE A 64 -25.38 0.78 6.47
N GLU A 65 -25.74 0.34 7.67
CA GLU A 65 -25.76 1.22 8.84
C GLU A 65 -24.35 1.72 9.16
N TRP A 66 -24.27 2.95 9.67
CA TRP A 66 -23.01 3.62 10.05
C TRP A 66 -22.00 2.76 10.83
N PRO A 67 -22.37 2.07 11.93
CA PRO A 67 -21.40 1.26 12.69
C PRO A 67 -20.85 0.07 11.88
N VAL A 68 -21.68 -0.52 11.02
CA VAL A 68 -21.26 -1.63 10.14
C VAL A 68 -20.32 -1.11 9.07
N LEU A 69 -20.66 0.02 8.45
CA LEU A 69 -19.84 0.64 7.41
C LEU A 69 -18.45 1.04 7.93
N LEU A 70 -18.39 1.66 9.11
CA LEU A 70 -17.12 2.00 9.76
C LEU A 70 -16.27 0.77 10.07
N SER A 71 -16.91 -0.30 10.54
CA SER A 71 -16.22 -1.58 10.81
C SER A 71 -15.63 -2.16 9.53
N ILE A 72 -16.39 -2.17 8.43
CA ILE A 72 -15.91 -2.64 7.12
C ILE A 72 -14.71 -1.82 6.66
N CYS A 73 -14.77 -0.49 6.75
CA CYS A 73 -13.66 0.39 6.35
C CYS A 73 -12.40 0.16 7.20
N ALA A 74 -12.57 -0.02 8.53
CA ALA A 74 -11.47 -0.33 9.43
C ALA A 74 -10.84 -1.70 9.13
N PHE A 75 -11.65 -2.73 8.94
CA PHE A 75 -11.17 -4.06 8.53
C PHE A 75 -10.44 -4.02 7.20
N TYR A 76 -10.99 -3.30 6.22
CA TYR A 76 -10.38 -3.14 4.91
C TYR A 76 -8.99 -2.47 5.00
N TYR A 77 -8.87 -1.41 5.81
CA TYR A 77 -7.59 -0.77 6.09
C TYR A 77 -6.57 -1.74 6.71
N VAL A 78 -6.98 -2.50 7.73
CA VAL A 78 -6.10 -3.49 8.39
C VAL A 78 -5.65 -4.58 7.43
N LEU A 79 -6.55 -5.07 6.56
CA LEU A 79 -6.23 -6.09 5.56
C LEU A 79 -5.26 -5.56 4.49
N LEU A 80 -5.44 -4.33 4.01
CA LEU A 80 -4.53 -3.71 3.05
C LEU A 80 -3.13 -3.52 3.66
N PHE A 81 -3.06 -2.89 4.83
CA PHE A 81 -1.79 -2.64 5.50
C PHE A 81 -1.09 -3.94 5.91
N GLY A 82 -1.84 -4.89 6.48
CA GLY A 82 -1.35 -6.21 6.84
C GLY A 82 -0.85 -7.00 5.63
N GLY A 83 -1.58 -6.95 4.52
CA GLY A 83 -1.18 -7.58 3.26
C GLY A 83 0.17 -7.09 2.74
N LEU A 84 0.40 -5.77 2.75
CA LEU A 84 1.68 -5.18 2.35
C LEU A 84 2.83 -5.66 3.25
N LEU A 85 2.62 -5.68 4.57
CA LEU A 85 3.64 -6.15 5.52
C LEU A 85 3.95 -7.64 5.35
N ILE A 86 2.93 -8.47 5.20
CA ILE A 86 3.08 -9.92 5.00
C ILE A 86 3.83 -10.19 3.71
N LEU A 87 3.45 -9.54 2.60
CA LEU A 87 4.16 -9.68 1.31
C LEU A 87 5.63 -9.25 1.41
N SER A 88 5.91 -8.18 2.15
CA SER A 88 7.29 -7.71 2.37
C SER A 88 8.10 -8.70 3.21
N LEU A 89 7.47 -9.31 4.21
CA LEU A 89 8.11 -10.32 5.05
C LEU A 89 8.37 -11.62 4.26
N LEU A 90 7.40 -12.06 3.46
CA LEU A 90 7.56 -13.21 2.56
C LEU A 90 8.66 -12.96 1.53
N SER A 91 8.73 -11.75 0.97
CA SER A 91 9.80 -11.35 0.06
C SER A 91 11.17 -11.42 0.73
N ARG A 92 11.29 -10.91 1.97
CA ARG A 92 12.52 -11.01 2.77
C ARG A 92 12.86 -12.46 3.11
N TRP A 93 11.86 -13.29 3.42
CA TRP A 93 12.08 -14.70 3.74
C TRP A 93 12.68 -15.49 2.56
N MET A 94 12.35 -15.10 1.33
CA MET A 94 12.93 -15.68 0.10
C MET A 94 14.30 -15.11 -0.29
N ALA A 95 14.69 -13.96 0.26
CA ALA A 95 15.93 -13.27 -0.13
C ALA A 95 17.22 -14.12 0.04
N PRO A 96 17.39 -14.92 1.11
CA PRO A 96 18.57 -15.76 1.29
C PRO A 96 18.77 -16.80 0.17
N THR A 97 17.70 -17.27 -0.48
CA THR A 97 17.78 -18.22 -1.60
C THR A 97 18.50 -17.62 -2.81
N TYR A 98 18.48 -16.29 -2.94
CA TYR A 98 19.13 -15.56 -4.02
C TYR A 98 20.42 -14.87 -3.57
N SER A 99 21.02 -15.31 -2.46
CA SER A 99 22.24 -14.70 -1.89
C SER A 99 22.12 -13.19 -1.67
N THR A 100 20.91 -12.70 -1.40
CA THR A 100 20.60 -11.28 -1.20
C THR A 100 20.22 -11.04 0.25
N THR A 101 20.83 -10.03 0.87
CA THR A 101 20.59 -9.62 2.26
C THR A 101 20.30 -8.12 2.29
N GLU A 102 19.14 -7.76 1.75
CA GLU A 102 18.59 -6.41 1.84
C GLU A 102 17.74 -6.27 3.11
N ASP A 103 17.63 -5.06 3.64
CA ASP A 103 16.78 -4.77 4.79
C ASP A 103 15.28 -4.85 4.44
N LEU A 104 14.44 -5.05 5.47
CA LEU A 104 12.98 -5.10 5.31
C LEU A 104 12.43 -3.84 4.64
N GLY A 105 13.06 -2.66 4.83
CA GLY A 105 12.70 -1.42 4.16
C GLY A 105 12.80 -1.50 2.63
N SER A 106 13.82 -2.18 2.10
CA SER A 106 14.01 -2.38 0.65
C SER A 106 12.89 -3.25 0.07
N HIS A 107 12.57 -4.37 0.73
CA HIS A 107 11.47 -5.25 0.32
C HIS A 107 10.12 -4.53 0.37
N LEU A 108 9.86 -3.77 1.44
CA LEU A 108 8.64 -2.99 1.60
C LEU A 108 8.48 -1.93 0.49
N THR A 109 9.55 -1.24 0.13
CA THR A 109 9.54 -0.24 -0.96
C THR A 109 9.12 -0.85 -2.30
N VAL A 110 9.67 -2.02 -2.63
CA VAL A 110 9.33 -2.74 -3.88
C VAL A 110 7.87 -3.16 -3.90
N ILE A 111 7.39 -3.75 -2.79
CA ILE A 111 6.00 -4.21 -2.67
C ILE A 111 5.01 -3.03 -2.78
N ILE A 112 5.25 -1.92 -2.07
CA ILE A 112 4.38 -0.74 -2.13
C ILE A 112 4.38 -0.12 -3.52
N THR A 113 5.55 0.02 -4.14
CA THR A 113 5.65 0.59 -5.50
C THR A 113 4.90 -0.27 -6.51
N SER A 114 4.97 -1.60 -6.37
CA SER A 114 4.21 -2.55 -7.19
C SER A 114 2.70 -2.50 -6.91
N ALA A 115 2.32 -2.33 -5.64
CA ALA A 115 0.93 -2.26 -5.20
C ALA A 115 0.31 -0.86 -5.39
N ALA A 116 1.08 0.18 -5.68
CA ALA A 116 0.63 1.56 -5.85
C ALA A 116 -0.61 1.71 -6.77
N PRO A 117 -0.72 0.99 -7.91
CA PRO A 117 -1.91 1.06 -8.76
C PRO A 117 -3.20 0.55 -8.10
N LEU A 118 -3.12 -0.25 -7.04
CA LEU A 118 -4.29 -0.72 -6.29
C LEU A 118 -4.83 0.35 -5.33
N PHE A 119 -4.03 1.35 -5.00
CA PHE A 119 -4.40 2.43 -4.08
C PHE A 119 -4.95 3.68 -4.81
N LEU A 120 -4.91 3.69 -6.14
CA LEU A 120 -5.38 4.76 -7.04
C LEU A 120 -6.68 4.36 -7.73
#